data_AF-A0A3L6TR24-F1
#
_entry.id   AF-A0A3L6TR24-F1
#
_cell.length_a   1.000
_cell.length_b   1.000
_cell.length_c   1.000
_cell.angle_alpha   90.00
_cell.angle_beta   90.00
_cell.angle_gamma   90.00
#
_symmetry.space_group_name_H-M   'P 1'
#
loop_
_entity.id
_entity.type
_entity.pdbx_description
1 polymer ?
#
loop_
_entity_poly.entity_id
_entity_poly.type
_entity_poly.pdbx_seq_one_letter_code
_entity_poly.pdbx_strand_id
1 'polypeptide(L)'
;MLKPKVFIHGIVNGSYSTPFFLTRFKEVMYHYSALFDIIDKTLPRADEARMILERDIYLHVVLNVIACEGSERIRETRELQEVEATKQEGRL
;
A
#
# COMPACT_ATOMS: atom_id res chain seq x y z
N MET A 1 -7.00 3.65 27.35
CA MET A 1 -6.19 2.47 27.00
C MET A 1 -7.08 1.50 26.24
N LEU A 2 -6.66 1.14 25.03
CA LEU A 2 -7.37 0.19 24.19
C LEU A 2 -6.77 -1.18 24.53
N LYS A 3 -7.53 -2.07 25.17
CA LYS A 3 -7.12 -3.45 25.44
C LYS A 3 -7.83 -4.41 24.47
N PRO A 4 -7.43 -4.47 23.20
CA PRO A 4 -8.00 -5.45 22.28
C PRO A 4 -7.55 -6.85 22.69
N LYS A 5 -8.47 -7.82 22.60
CA LYS A 5 -8.15 -9.24 22.86
C LYS A 5 -7.29 -9.84 21.74
N VAL A 6 -7.36 -9.29 20.52
CA VAL A 6 -6.59 -9.71 19.35
C VAL A 6 -6.28 -8.48 18.49
N PHE A 7 -5.05 -8.39 17.98
CA PHE A 7 -4.62 -7.40 16.99
C PHE A 7 -4.04 -8.13 15.78
N ILE A 8 -4.50 -7.78 14.58
CA ILE A 8 -4.02 -8.37 13.32
C ILE A 8 -3.27 -7.28 12.55
N HIS A 9 -2.02 -7.55 12.21
CA HIS A 9 -1.17 -6.68 11.39
C HIS A 9 -0.86 -7.36 10.06
N GLY A 10 -1.26 -6.74 8.95
CA GLY A 10 -0.80 -7.10 7.62
C GLY A 10 0.32 -6.17 7.17
N ILE A 11 1.45 -6.73 6.78
CA ILE A 11 2.52 -5.99 6.09
C ILE A 11 2.65 -6.52 4.66
N VAL A 12 2.82 -5.61 3.70
CA VAL A 12 3.14 -5.98 2.33
C VAL A 12 4.65 -6.11 2.22
N ASN A 13 5.16 -7.31 1.90
CA ASN A 13 6.57 -7.53 1.66
C ASN A 13 6.98 -6.91 0.32
N GLY A 14 7.62 -5.74 0.37
CA GLY A 14 8.26 -5.11 -0.78
C GLY A 14 9.19 -3.98 -0.35
N SER A 15 10.26 -3.75 -1.11
CA SER A 15 11.31 -2.77 -0.80
C SER A 15 10.92 -1.34 -1.24
N TYR A 16 9.67 -0.97 -0.96
CA TYR A 16 9.08 0.33 -1.31
C TYR A 16 9.73 1.53 -0.61
N SER A 17 10.60 1.27 0.36
CA SER A 17 11.33 2.24 1.17
C SER A 17 12.76 2.52 0.66
N THR A 18 13.21 1.96 -0.47
CA THR A 18 14.54 2.32 -1.00
C THR A 18 14.60 3.81 -1.33
N PRO A 19 15.69 4.54 -1.06
CA PRO A 19 15.75 5.99 -1.29
C PRO A 19 15.85 6.37 -2.78
N PHE A 20 16.15 5.42 -3.66
CA PHE A 20 16.35 5.66 -5.09
C PHE A 20 15.08 5.41 -5.91
N PHE A 21 14.61 6.45 -6.62
CA PHE A 21 13.41 6.40 -7.47
C PHE A 21 13.37 5.19 -8.40
N LEU A 22 14.43 4.99 -9.19
CA LEU A 22 14.43 3.98 -10.25
C LEU A 22 14.30 2.56 -9.70
N THR A 23 14.90 2.28 -8.53
CA THR A 23 14.79 0.97 -7.87
C THR A 23 13.37 0.75 -7.37
N ARG A 24 12.81 1.72 -6.62
CA ARG A 24 11.42 1.67 -6.16
C ARG A 24 10.43 1.52 -7.32
N PHE A 25 10.60 2.33 -8.35
CA PHE A 25 9.74 2.33 -9.53
C PHE A 25 9.69 0.95 -10.16
N LYS A 26 10.86 0.33 -10.40
CA LYS A 26 10.94 -1.01 -10.96
C LYS A 26 10.23 -2.04 -10.07
N GLU A 27 10.52 -2.05 -8.77
CA GLU A 27 9.91 -3.01 -7.84
C GLU A 27 8.39 -2.87 -7.76
N VAL A 28 7.89 -1.64 -7.76
CA VAL A 28 6.44 -1.33 -7.72
C VAL A 28 5.79 -1.78 -9.02
N MET A 29 6.38 -1.46 -10.17
CA MET A 29 5.86 -1.91 -11.45
C MET A 29 5.81 -3.43 -11.55
N TYR A 30 6.84 -4.14 -11.09
CA TYR A 30 6.84 -5.61 -11.06
C TYR A 30 5.73 -6.15 -10.15
N HIS A 31 5.60 -5.62 -8.94
CA HIS A 31 4.61 -6.08 -7.98
C HIS A 31 3.18 -5.86 -8.47
N TYR A 32 2.85 -4.64 -8.91
CA TYR A 32 1.52 -4.33 -9.39
C TYR A 32 1.21 -5.03 -10.70
N SER A 33 2.16 -5.19 -11.63
CA SER A 33 1.95 -6.00 -12.83
C SER A 33 1.46 -7.41 -12.49
N ALA A 34 2.10 -8.08 -11.53
CA ALA A 34 1.68 -9.40 -11.10
C ALA A 34 0.29 -9.41 -10.46
N LEU A 35 -0.05 -8.38 -9.67
CA LEU A 35 -1.39 -8.23 -9.08
C LEU A 35 -2.47 -8.02 -10.16
N PHE A 36 -2.23 -7.15 -11.14
CA PHE A 36 -3.16 -6.92 -12.24
C PHE A 36 -3.33 -8.17 -13.11
N ASP A 37 -2.28 -8.96 -13.33
CA ASP A 37 -2.37 -10.24 -14.03
C ASP A 37 -3.24 -11.26 -13.28
N ILE A 38 -3.17 -11.27 -11.94
CA ILE A 38 -4.02 -12.12 -11.10
C ILE A 38 -5.48 -11.65 -11.22
N ILE A 39 -5.74 -10.36 -11.05
CA ILE A 39 -7.08 -9.77 -11.14
C ILE A 39 -7.71 -10.04 -12.50
N ASP A 40 -6.96 -9.90 -13.60
CA ASP A 40 -7.48 -10.15 -14.94
C ASP A 40 -7.90 -11.62 -15.16
N LYS A 41 -7.28 -12.55 -14.43
CA LYS A 41 -7.59 -13.98 -14.49
C LYS A 41 -8.67 -14.42 -13.50
N THR A 42 -8.88 -13.68 -12.40
CA THR A 42 -9.80 -14.07 -11.33
C THR A 42 -11.12 -13.32 -11.37
N LEU A 43 -11.16 -12.10 -11.91
CA LEU A 43 -12.34 -11.24 -11.91
C LEU A 43 -12.79 -10.84 -13.33
N PRO A 44 -14.09 -11.01 -13.67
CA PRO A 44 -14.65 -10.48 -14.91
C PRO A 44 -14.45 -8.97 -15.04
N ARG A 45 -14.29 -8.47 -16.27
CA ARG A 45 -14.07 -7.04 -16.53
C ARG A 45 -15.24 -6.13 -16.12
N ALA A 46 -16.46 -6.66 -16.08
CA ALA A 46 -17.65 -5.92 -15.68
C ALA A 46 -17.92 -5.97 -14.16
N ASP A 47 -17.05 -6.62 -13.39
CA ASP A 47 -17.19 -6.74 -11.94
C ASP A 47 -16.88 -5.40 -11.25
N GLU A 48 -17.81 -4.91 -10.42
CA GLU A 48 -17.65 -3.68 -9.66
C GLU A 48 -16.50 -3.77 -8.64
N ALA A 49 -16.28 -4.95 -8.05
CA ALA A 49 -15.17 -5.18 -7.13
C ALA A 49 -13.81 -5.02 -7.84
N ARG A 50 -13.72 -5.42 -9.12
CA ARG A 50 -12.53 -5.19 -9.93
C ARG A 50 -12.27 -3.70 -10.13
N MET A 51 -13.31 -2.91 -10.42
CA MET A 51 -13.16 -1.46 -10.57
C MET A 51 -12.66 -0.79 -9.27
N ILE A 52 -13.21 -1.18 -8.12
CA ILE A 52 -12.78 -0.67 -6.81
C ILE A 52 -11.30 -1.00 -6.56
N LEU A 53 -10.89 -2.25 -6.79
CA LEU A 53 -9.50 -2.68 -6.60
C LEU A 53 -8.55 -1.92 -7.52
N GLU A 54 -8.82 -1.91 -8.83
CA GLU A 54 -7.90 -1.32 -9.82
C GLU A 54 -7.83 0.20 -9.71
N ARG A 55 -8.98 0.88 -9.60
CA ARG A 55 -9.08 2.35 -9.69
C ARG A 55 -9.02 3.04 -8.33
N ASP A 56 -9.76 2.55 -7.35
CA ASP A 56 -9.95 3.30 -6.09
C ASP A 56 -8.88 2.93 -5.05
N ILE A 57 -8.24 1.76 -5.20
CA ILE A 57 -7.18 1.30 -4.30
C ILE A 57 -5.81 1.36 -4.99
N TYR A 58 -5.59 0.54 -6.02
CA TYR A 58 -4.23 0.33 -6.53
C TYR A 58 -3.70 1.50 -7.36
N LEU A 59 -4.55 2.19 -8.14
CA LEU A 59 -4.14 3.38 -8.89
C LEU A 59 -3.57 4.46 -7.98
N HIS A 60 -4.23 4.73 -6.84
CA HIS A 60 -3.76 5.73 -5.87
C HIS A 60 -2.40 5.36 -5.28
N VAL A 61 -2.20 4.08 -4.94
CA VAL A 61 -0.92 3.62 -4.39
C VAL A 61 0.20 3.70 -5.42
N VAL A 62 -0.05 3.30 -6.67
CA VAL A 62 0.94 3.37 -7.75
C VAL A 62 1.29 4.83 -8.08
N LEU A 63 0.30 5.71 -8.20
CA LEU A 63 0.53 7.13 -8.45
C LEU A 63 1.33 7.79 -7.33
N ASN A 64 1.04 7.48 -6.06
CA ASN A 64 1.78 8.02 -4.92
C ASN A 64 3.27 7.61 -4.94
N VAL A 65 3.58 6.40 -5.42
CA VAL A 65 4.97 5.94 -5.57
C VAL A 65 5.68 6.68 -6.71
N ILE A 66 4.97 6.95 -7.81
CA ILE A 66 5.56 7.57 -9.02
C ILE A 66 5.69 9.09 -8.87
N ALA A 67 4.68 9.74 -8.28
CA ALA A 67 4.56 11.19 -8.28
C ALA A 67 5.33 11.87 -7.13
N CYS A 68 5.62 11.17 -6.04
CA CYS A 68 6.15 11.79 -4.82
C CYS A 68 7.56 11.29 -4.46
N GLU A 69 8.50 12.23 -4.27
CA GLU A 69 9.84 11.99 -3.72
C GLU A 69 9.96 12.60 -2.32
N GLY A 70 10.87 12.08 -1.48
CA GLY A 70 11.19 12.71 -0.18
C GLY A 70 9.98 12.91 0.75
N SER A 71 9.89 14.12 1.33
CA SER A 71 8.85 14.52 2.31
C SER A 71 7.50 14.86 1.70
N GLU A 72 7.40 14.99 0.38
CA GLU A 72 6.14 15.18 -0.34
C GLU A 72 5.37 13.88 -0.54
N ARG A 73 5.98 12.75 -0.16
CA ARG A 73 5.30 11.46 -0.11
C ARG A 73 4.22 11.50 0.95
N ILE A 74 3.04 11.94 0.53
CA ILE A 74 1.80 11.68 1.24
C ILE A 74 1.60 10.17 1.12
N ARG A 75 2.18 9.44 2.07
CA ARG A 75 1.71 8.11 2.41
C ARG A 75 0.26 8.33 2.86
N GLU A 76 -0.70 7.99 2.00
CA GLU A 76 -2.02 7.55 2.47
C GLU A 76 -1.92 6.21 3.25
N THR A 77 -0.76 5.92 3.83
CA THR A 77 -0.63 5.12 5.04
C THR A 77 -1.04 6.00 6.24
N ARG A 78 -2.24 6.58 6.20
CA ARG A 78 -2.75 7.44 7.28
C ARG A 78 -2.96 6.69 8.59
N GLU A 79 -2.74 5.37 8.63
CA GLU A 79 -2.96 4.59 9.85
C GLU A 79 -1.81 3.67 10.27
N LEU A 80 -0.83 3.28 9.44
CA LEU A 80 0.17 2.30 9.90
C LEU A 80 1.37 2.94 10.63
N GLN A 81 1.88 4.09 10.17
CA GLN A 81 3.03 4.73 10.84
C GLN A 81 2.64 5.45 12.13
N GLU A 82 1.48 6.11 12.16
CA GLU A 82 0.98 6.72 13.40
C GLU A 82 0.63 5.65 14.45
N VAL A 83 0.09 4.49 14.04
CA VAL A 83 -0.18 3.37 14.96
C VAL A 83 1.11 2.68 15.42
N GLU A 84 2.14 2.59 14.59
CA GLU A 84 3.47 2.08 15.01
C GLU A 84 4.16 3.04 15.99
N ALA A 85 4.09 4.36 15.74
CA ALA A 85 4.63 5.38 16.64
C ALA A 85 3.87 5.45 17.98
N THR A 86 2.53 5.42 17.96
CA THR A 86 1.72 5.40 19.20
C THR A 86 1.85 4.09 19.98
N LYS A 87 2.20 2.98 19.32
CA LYS A 87 2.53 1.71 20.00
C LYS A 87 3.91 1.72 20.65
N GLN A 88 4.91 2.38 20.07
CA GLN A 88 6.23 2.51 20.72
C GLN A 88 6.19 3.46 21.92
N GLU A 89 5.27 4.42 21.96
CA GLU A 89 5.12 5.37 23.08
C GLU A 89 4.22 4.87 24.23
N GLY A 90 3.72 3.64 24.18
CA GLY A 90 2.97 3.05 25.30
C GLY A 90 1.68 3.80 25.67
N ARG A 91 1.10 4.57 24.74
CA ARG A 91 -0.22 5.20 24.88
C ARG A 91 -1.22 4.51 23.95
N LEU A 92 -1.60 3.28 24.29
CA LEU A 92 -2.97 2.80 24.46
C LEU A 92 -2.99 1.30 24.73
#